data_AF-A0A430L216-F1
#
_entry.id   AF-A0A430L216-F1
#
_cell.length_a   1.000
_cell.length_b   1.000
_cell.length_c   1.000
_cell.angle_alpha   90.00
_cell.angle_beta   90.00
_cell.angle_gamma   90.00
#
_symmetry.space_group_name_H-M   'P 1'
#
loop_
_entity.id
_entity.type
_entity.pdbx_description
1 polymer ?
#
loop_
_entity_poly.entity_id
_entity_poly.type
_entity_poly.pdbx_seq_one_letter_code
_entity_poly.pdbx_strand_id
1 'polypeptide(L)'
;MNPSTPRFYCGIKHGYPSPYRGHSKPATLKPTSSQALPLRSIRPKEDEDGATSSYLNHSDGKRINTDLVFTSALKKQYPELDLVVVPEYSNEGSQCNLLTFAGAGYATLTPIQDKGDLPSSLEWTVYLPPARRMDGNKGYLGETVVFGKFLYQWEGEEFIVYLVDGRDGSEPYPEVKN
;
A
#
# COMPACT_ATOMS: atom_id res chain seq x y z
N MET A 1 -48.99 22.58 44.06
CA MET A 1 -49.97 23.47 43.39
C MET A 1 -49.38 23.89 42.04
N ASN A 2 -49.97 23.41 40.94
CA ASN A 2 -50.03 24.14 39.67
C ASN A 2 -51.27 25.06 39.76
N PRO A 3 -51.32 26.23 39.10
CA PRO A 3 -51.59 26.33 37.64
C PRO A 3 -50.84 27.55 37.00
N SER A 4 -50.92 28.00 35.74
CA SER A 4 -51.71 27.74 34.52
C SER A 4 -51.00 28.43 33.34
N THR A 5 -51.21 27.88 32.14
CA THR A 5 -50.76 28.28 30.78
C THR A 5 -51.21 29.68 30.31
N PRO A 6 -50.64 30.20 29.20
CA PRO A 6 -51.42 30.19 27.95
C PRO A 6 -50.66 30.01 26.59
N ARG A 7 -51.37 29.31 25.69
CA ARG A 7 -51.57 29.43 24.21
C ARG A 7 -50.43 29.34 23.17
N PHE A 8 -50.49 28.20 22.45
CA PHE A 8 -50.41 27.92 21.00
C PHE A 8 -50.07 29.02 19.95
N TYR A 9 -49.12 28.69 19.06
CA TYR A 9 -49.16 28.74 17.56
C TYR A 9 -47.98 27.88 17.06
N CYS A 10 -48.16 26.70 16.43
CA CYS A 10 -48.45 26.36 15.02
C CYS A 10 -47.26 26.48 14.02
N GLY A 11 -46.90 25.35 13.38
CA GLY A 11 -46.18 25.22 12.10
C GLY A 11 -44.67 25.43 12.15
N ILE A 12 -43.78 24.69 11.50
CA ILE A 12 -43.87 24.00 10.20
C ILE A 12 -42.92 22.78 10.23
N LYS A 13 -43.42 21.59 9.84
CA LYS A 13 -42.60 20.44 9.45
C LYS A 13 -42.42 20.49 7.94
N HIS A 14 -41.18 20.56 7.45
CA HIS A 14 -40.88 20.34 6.04
C HIS A 14 -40.89 18.83 5.74
N GLY A 15 -42.07 18.31 5.37
CA GLY A 15 -42.20 17.05 4.66
C GLY A 15 -42.21 17.32 3.16
N TYR A 16 -41.24 16.78 2.44
CA TYR A 16 -41.27 16.76 0.97
C TYR A 16 -42.21 15.62 0.52
N PRO A 17 -43.24 15.89 -0.30
CA PRO A 17 -44.11 14.84 -0.82
C PRO A 17 -43.44 14.11 -2.00
N SER A 18 -43.40 12.78 -1.91
CA SER A 18 -43.06 11.88 -3.01
C SER A 18 -44.16 11.93 -4.10
N PRO A 19 -43.82 12.16 -5.39
CA PRO A 19 -44.82 12.41 -6.42
C PRO A 19 -45.38 11.14 -7.09
N TYR A 20 -45.06 9.93 -6.62
CA TYR A 20 -45.47 8.72 -7.32
C TYR A 20 -46.77 8.14 -6.78
N ARG A 21 -47.89 8.69 -7.26
CA ARG A 21 -49.21 8.05 -7.24
C ARG A 21 -49.63 7.75 -8.69
N GLY A 22 -49.60 6.49 -9.06
CA GLY A 22 -50.12 6.02 -10.35
C GLY A 22 -50.69 4.61 -10.23
N HIS A 23 -52.01 4.50 -10.12
CA HIS A 23 -52.72 3.26 -10.39
C HIS A 23 -52.90 3.11 -11.91
N SER A 24 -52.42 2.01 -12.48
CA SER A 24 -52.88 1.52 -13.77
C SER A 24 -52.95 -0.01 -13.76
N LYS A 25 -54.12 -0.55 -14.08
CA LYS A 25 -54.41 -1.99 -14.23
C LYS A 25 -53.56 -2.57 -15.37
N PRO A 26 -53.11 -3.84 -15.30
CA PRO A 26 -52.41 -4.45 -16.42
C PRO A 26 -53.41 -4.82 -17.52
N ALA A 27 -53.24 -4.24 -18.70
CA ALA A 27 -53.86 -4.73 -19.92
C ALA A 27 -53.08 -5.95 -20.42
N THR A 28 -53.76 -7.08 -20.59
CA THR A 28 -53.19 -8.32 -21.11
C THR A 28 -52.81 -8.13 -22.59
N LEU A 29 -51.52 -7.94 -22.87
CA LEU A 29 -50.98 -8.00 -24.22
C LEU A 29 -50.64 -9.46 -24.55
N LYS A 30 -51.20 -9.96 -25.66
CA LYS A 30 -50.90 -11.30 -26.19
C LYS A 30 -49.41 -11.41 -26.55
N PRO A 31 -48.76 -12.57 -26.33
CA PRO A 31 -47.35 -12.73 -26.63
C PRO A 31 -47.15 -12.75 -28.15
N THR A 32 -46.44 -11.75 -28.66
CA THR A 32 -45.89 -11.80 -30.01
C THR A 32 -44.59 -12.59 -29.92
N SER A 33 -44.53 -13.71 -30.64
CA SER A 33 -43.34 -14.56 -30.73
C SER A 33 -42.16 -13.75 -31.26
N SER A 34 -41.24 -13.39 -30.37
CA SER A 34 -39.91 -12.90 -30.74
C SER A 34 -38.94 -13.99 -30.35
N GLN A 35 -38.33 -14.63 -31.35
CA GLN A 35 -37.26 -15.60 -31.16
C GLN A 35 -36.08 -14.89 -30.50
N ALA A 36 -36.00 -14.97 -29.17
CA ALA A 36 -34.81 -14.60 -28.43
C ALA A 36 -33.75 -15.68 -28.69
N LEU A 37 -32.58 -15.27 -29.15
CA LEU A 37 -31.41 -16.16 -29.24
C LEU A 37 -31.21 -16.83 -27.87
N PRO A 38 -30.89 -18.13 -27.80
CA PRO A 38 -30.73 -18.79 -26.51
C PRO A 38 -29.58 -18.11 -25.78
N LEU A 39 -29.89 -17.44 -24.66
CA LEU A 39 -28.89 -17.05 -23.67
C LEU A 39 -28.14 -18.33 -23.29
N ARG A 40 -26.87 -18.41 -23.68
CA ARG A 40 -26.01 -19.50 -23.27
C ARG A 40 -26.05 -19.52 -21.74
N SER A 41 -26.63 -20.57 -21.16
CA SER A 41 -26.65 -20.76 -19.71
C SER A 41 -25.19 -20.89 -19.27
N ILE A 42 -24.62 -19.79 -18.78
CA ILE A 42 -23.30 -19.78 -18.15
C ILE A 42 -23.54 -20.37 -16.77
N ARG A 43 -23.64 -21.71 -16.70
CA ARG A 43 -23.57 -22.39 -15.43
C ARG A 43 -22.09 -22.36 -15.03
N PRO A 44 -21.75 -21.86 -13.84
CA PRO A 44 -20.41 -22.06 -13.29
C PRO A 44 -20.09 -23.55 -13.39
N LYS A 45 -18.91 -23.88 -13.91
CA LYS A 45 -18.44 -25.25 -13.94
C LYS A 45 -18.24 -25.67 -12.47
N GLU A 46 -18.74 -26.83 -12.06
CA GLU A 46 -18.63 -27.33 -10.67
C GLU A 46 -17.20 -27.76 -10.29
N ASP A 47 -16.23 -27.60 -11.19
CA ASP A 47 -14.82 -27.72 -10.86
C ASP A 47 -14.42 -26.49 -10.04
N GLU A 48 -13.70 -26.72 -8.95
CA GLU A 48 -13.23 -25.73 -7.98
C GLU A 48 -13.00 -24.35 -8.62
N ASP A 49 -13.68 -23.34 -8.07
CA ASP A 49 -13.62 -21.96 -8.57
C ASP A 49 -12.20 -21.42 -8.41
N GLY A 50 -11.35 -21.75 -9.38
CA GLY A 50 -9.91 -21.48 -9.36
C GLY A 50 -9.63 -19.99 -9.28
N ALA A 51 -10.53 -19.17 -9.81
CA ALA A 51 -10.44 -17.72 -9.72
C ALA A 51 -10.75 -17.25 -8.28
N THR A 52 -11.84 -17.73 -7.67
CA THR A 52 -12.19 -17.41 -6.28
C THR A 52 -11.17 -17.95 -5.29
N SER A 53 -10.69 -19.18 -5.47
CA SER A 53 -9.65 -19.75 -4.60
C SER A 53 -8.32 -19.01 -4.76
N SER A 54 -7.92 -18.64 -5.98
CA SER A 54 -6.73 -17.81 -6.20
C SER A 54 -6.86 -16.43 -5.58
N TYR A 55 -8.02 -15.78 -5.71
CA TYR A 55 -8.30 -14.48 -5.11
C TYR A 55 -8.24 -14.54 -3.58
N LEU A 56 -8.89 -15.53 -2.97
CA LEU A 56 -8.90 -15.71 -1.51
C LEU A 56 -7.51 -16.07 -0.97
N ASN A 57 -6.76 -16.94 -1.67
CA ASN A 57 -5.39 -17.29 -1.28
C ASN A 57 -4.44 -16.08 -1.39
N HIS A 58 -4.58 -15.26 -2.44
CA HIS A 58 -3.82 -14.02 -2.57
C HIS A 58 -4.21 -13.00 -1.49
N SER A 59 -5.50 -12.98 -1.11
CA SER A 59 -6.06 -12.06 -0.12
C SER A 59 -5.95 -12.57 1.33
N ASP A 60 -5.33 -13.73 1.56
CA ASP A 60 -5.14 -14.35 2.88
C ASP A 60 -4.31 -13.44 3.82
N GLY A 61 -3.57 -12.48 3.25
CA GLY A 61 -3.00 -11.37 4.03
C GLY A 61 -1.96 -11.79 5.07
N LYS A 62 -1.37 -12.97 4.93
CA LYS A 62 -0.29 -13.45 5.81
C LYS A 62 0.83 -12.40 5.82
N ARG A 63 1.01 -11.76 6.98
CA ARG A 63 2.14 -10.86 7.21
C ARG A 63 3.43 -11.66 7.11
N ILE A 64 4.28 -11.28 6.17
CA ILE A 64 5.65 -11.75 6.10
C ILE A 64 6.45 -10.81 6.99
N ASN A 65 7.09 -11.35 8.01
CA ASN A 65 8.07 -10.60 8.80
C ASN A 65 9.38 -10.59 8.02
N THR A 66 9.65 -9.51 7.29
CA THR A 66 10.84 -9.38 6.43
C THR A 66 12.11 -9.41 7.27
N ASP A 67 12.14 -8.72 8.40
CA ASP A 67 13.26 -8.71 9.36
C ASP A 67 13.62 -10.12 9.79
N LEU A 68 12.64 -10.94 10.17
CA LEU A 68 12.89 -12.32 10.61
C LEU A 68 13.45 -13.19 9.48
N VAL A 69 12.88 -13.07 8.27
CA VAL A 69 13.38 -13.82 7.11
C VAL A 69 14.82 -13.40 6.81
N PHE A 70 15.09 -12.11 6.76
CA PHE A 70 16.40 -11.57 6.38
C PHE A 70 17.47 -11.84 7.44
N THR A 71 17.16 -11.60 8.71
CA THR A 71 18.08 -11.92 9.82
C THR A 71 18.44 -13.40 9.87
N SER A 72 17.46 -14.28 9.66
CA SER A 72 17.70 -15.72 9.63
C SER A 72 18.59 -16.13 8.46
N ALA A 73 18.45 -15.47 7.30
CA ALA A 73 19.28 -15.71 6.12
C ALA A 73 20.71 -15.20 6.33
N LEU A 74 20.87 -13.97 6.83
CA LEU A 74 22.17 -13.37 7.09
C LEU A 74 22.97 -14.13 8.14
N LYS A 75 22.33 -14.57 9.24
CA LYS A 75 23.02 -15.39 10.26
C LYS A 75 23.47 -16.75 9.75
N LYS A 76 22.79 -17.33 8.76
CA LYS A 76 23.26 -18.56 8.08
C LYS A 76 24.40 -18.28 7.12
N GLN A 77 24.37 -17.13 6.44
CA GLN A 77 25.37 -16.75 5.44
C GLN A 77 26.69 -16.30 6.07
N TYR A 78 26.62 -15.57 7.19
CA TYR A 78 27.77 -15.01 7.91
C TYR A 78 27.71 -15.39 9.40
N PRO A 79 27.89 -16.67 9.76
CA PRO A 79 27.77 -17.13 11.13
C PRO A 79 28.82 -16.52 12.07
N GLU A 80 29.98 -16.13 11.54
CA GLU A 80 31.07 -15.49 12.27
C GLU A 80 30.90 -13.98 12.49
N LEU A 81 29.93 -13.35 11.83
CA LEU A 81 29.70 -11.90 11.93
C LEU A 81 28.57 -11.58 12.92
N ASP A 82 28.75 -10.47 13.64
CA ASP A 82 27.69 -9.87 14.43
C ASP A 82 26.68 -9.16 13.51
N LEU A 83 25.40 -9.46 13.73
CA LEU A 83 24.31 -8.87 12.96
C LEU A 83 23.61 -7.83 13.83
N VAL A 84 23.54 -6.61 13.32
CA VAL A 84 22.79 -5.51 13.93
C VAL A 84 21.71 -5.09 12.95
N VAL A 85 20.48 -4.98 13.43
CA VAL A 85 19.34 -4.48 12.66
C VAL A 85 18.96 -3.13 13.22
N VAL A 86 18.90 -2.11 12.37
CA VAL A 86 18.53 -0.75 12.75
C VAL A 86 17.50 -0.22 11.75
N PRO A 87 16.35 0.29 12.21
CA PRO A 87 15.39 0.92 11.31
C PRO A 87 15.93 2.25 10.78
N GLU A 88 15.79 2.49 9.48
CA GLU A 88 16.13 3.79 8.86
C GLU A 88 15.27 4.92 9.45
N TYR A 89 13.97 4.63 9.60
CA TYR A 89 12.99 5.50 10.21
C TYR A 89 12.35 4.80 11.41
N SER A 90 12.39 5.45 12.58
CA SER A 90 11.63 5.00 13.75
C SER A 90 10.84 6.16 14.34
N ASN A 91 9.65 5.87 14.80
CA ASN A 91 8.80 6.76 15.58
C ASN A 91 9.17 6.77 17.08
N GLU A 92 9.96 5.80 17.53
CA GLU A 92 10.30 5.56 18.94
C GLU A 92 11.80 5.77 19.25
N GLY A 93 12.56 6.45 18.38
CA GLY A 93 13.99 6.66 18.60
C GLY A 93 14.67 7.59 17.61
N SER A 94 16.00 7.53 17.61
CA SER A 94 16.82 8.26 16.64
C SER A 94 16.77 7.54 15.28
N GLN A 95 16.63 8.33 14.21
CA GLN A 95 16.69 7.84 12.83
C GLN A 95 18.13 7.46 12.49
N CYS A 96 18.32 6.33 11.80
CA CYS A 96 19.65 5.85 11.42
C CYS A 96 19.71 5.68 9.90
N ASN A 97 19.86 6.79 9.18
CA ASN A 97 19.98 6.77 7.72
C ASN A 97 21.45 6.75 7.30
N LEU A 98 22.02 5.54 7.19
CA LEU A 98 23.42 5.33 6.82
C LEU A 98 23.74 5.80 5.40
N LEU A 99 22.79 5.67 4.45
CA LEU A 99 23.00 6.08 3.06
C LEU A 99 23.13 7.60 2.95
N THR A 100 22.24 8.34 3.60
CA THR A 100 22.30 9.81 3.61
C THR A 100 23.53 10.30 4.37
N PHE A 101 23.92 9.62 5.45
CA PHE A 101 25.12 9.95 6.21
C PHE A 101 26.39 9.80 5.36
N ALA A 102 26.52 8.70 4.61
CA ALA A 102 27.61 8.53 3.63
C ALA A 102 27.51 9.53 2.47
N GLY A 103 26.32 9.78 1.94
CA GLY A 103 26.08 10.76 0.88
C GLY A 103 26.44 12.21 1.28
N ALA A 104 26.39 12.54 2.57
CA ALA A 104 26.86 13.81 3.11
C ALA A 104 28.39 13.89 3.27
N GLY A 105 29.12 12.81 2.99
CA GLY A 105 30.59 12.75 3.01
C GLY A 105 31.18 12.33 4.36
N TYR A 106 30.37 11.85 5.31
CA TYR A 106 30.87 11.37 6.60
C TYR A 106 31.33 9.91 6.58
N ALA A 107 30.97 9.16 5.54
CA ALA A 107 31.35 7.75 5.35
C ALA A 107 31.40 7.42 3.85
N THR A 108 31.96 6.27 3.50
CA THR A 108 32.00 5.78 2.12
C THR A 108 31.00 4.64 1.94
N LEU A 109 30.20 4.70 0.87
CA LEU A 109 29.23 3.68 0.49
C LEU A 109 29.55 3.17 -0.92
N THR A 110 29.87 1.88 -1.06
CA THR A 110 30.17 1.26 -2.35
C THR A 110 29.18 0.12 -2.63
N PRO A 111 28.38 0.16 -3.71
CA PRO A 111 27.48 -0.94 -4.07
C PRO A 111 28.25 -2.25 -4.34
N ILE A 112 27.77 -3.35 -3.78
CA ILE A 112 28.31 -4.69 -4.03
C ILE A 112 27.46 -5.36 -5.09
N GLN A 113 28.10 -5.86 -6.16
CA GLN A 113 27.42 -6.65 -7.16
C GLN A 113 27.49 -8.15 -6.83
N ASP A 114 26.32 -8.78 -6.77
CA ASP A 114 26.19 -10.22 -6.57
C ASP A 114 26.28 -10.95 -7.91
N LYS A 115 26.91 -12.12 -7.88
CA LYS A 115 27.05 -12.99 -9.05
C LYS A 115 25.84 -13.94 -9.10
N GLY A 116 24.73 -13.48 -9.65
CA GLY A 116 23.51 -14.28 -9.78
C GLY A 116 22.62 -13.79 -10.92
N ASP A 117 21.57 -14.57 -11.21
CA ASP A 117 20.58 -14.24 -12.24
C ASP A 117 19.63 -13.10 -11.82
N LEU A 118 19.59 -12.80 -10.53
CA LEU A 118 18.79 -11.72 -9.96
C LEU A 118 19.61 -10.42 -9.88
N PRO A 119 18.96 -9.25 -10.00
CA PRO A 119 19.64 -7.96 -9.87
C PRO A 119 20.21 -7.79 -8.45
N SER A 120 21.40 -7.19 -8.36
CA SER A 120 22.09 -6.97 -7.08
C SER A 120 21.49 -5.84 -6.23
N SER A 121 20.73 -4.93 -6.85
CA SER A 121 19.97 -3.87 -6.19
C SER A 121 18.61 -3.68 -6.88
N LEU A 122 17.66 -3.12 -6.13
CA LEU A 122 16.37 -2.66 -6.62
C LEU A 122 16.17 -1.21 -6.21
N GLU A 123 15.94 -0.36 -7.19
CA GLU A 123 15.82 1.08 -7.03
C GLU A 123 14.61 1.59 -7.82
N TRP A 124 13.95 2.62 -7.29
CA TRP A 124 12.89 3.32 -8.00
C TRP A 124 13.34 4.72 -8.35
N THR A 125 13.12 5.11 -9.60
CA THR A 125 13.20 6.52 -10.01
C THR A 125 11.93 7.23 -9.56
N VAL A 126 12.09 8.24 -8.73
CA VAL A 126 10.98 9.02 -8.15
C VAL A 126 11.06 10.47 -8.57
N TYR A 127 9.92 11.07 -8.88
CA TYR A 127 9.85 12.51 -9.11
C TYR A 127 9.73 13.24 -7.77
N LEU A 128 10.67 14.15 -7.53
CA LEU A 128 10.69 15.02 -6.35
C LEU A 128 10.17 16.40 -6.76
N PRO A 129 8.93 16.75 -6.39
CA PRO A 129 8.34 18.02 -6.77
C PRO A 129 9.08 19.18 -6.09
N PRO A 130 9.15 20.35 -6.74
CA PRO A 130 9.77 21.52 -6.15
C PRO A 130 8.95 22.04 -4.97
N ALA A 131 9.61 22.55 -3.93
CA ALA A 131 8.96 23.13 -2.75
C ALA A 131 8.01 24.29 -3.12
N ARG A 132 8.32 25.04 -4.18
CA ARG A 132 7.48 26.09 -4.75
C ARG A 132 7.36 25.91 -6.26
N ARG A 133 6.13 25.98 -6.76
CA ARG A 133 5.82 25.76 -8.19
C ARG A 133 5.78 27.06 -9.01
N MET A 134 5.70 28.22 -8.36
CA MET A 134 5.55 29.52 -9.02
C MET A 134 6.88 30.11 -9.52
N ASP A 135 8.02 29.61 -9.03
CA ASP A 135 9.34 30.16 -9.32
C ASP A 135 9.97 29.54 -10.58
N GLY A 136 9.20 28.79 -11.38
CA GLY A 136 9.67 28.10 -12.58
C GLY A 136 10.53 26.85 -12.31
N ASN A 137 10.77 26.51 -11.04
CA ASN A 137 11.40 25.27 -10.65
C ASN A 137 10.49 24.09 -11.04
N LYS A 138 11.07 23.07 -11.69
CA LYS A 138 10.35 21.89 -12.20
C LYS A 138 10.53 20.66 -11.31
N GLY A 139 11.23 20.77 -10.19
CA GLY A 139 11.65 19.61 -9.41
C GLY A 139 12.74 18.81 -10.13
N TYR A 140 12.97 17.59 -9.68
CA TYR A 140 13.99 16.70 -10.25
C TYR A 140 13.58 15.24 -10.11
N LEU A 141 14.23 14.37 -10.89
CA LEU A 141 14.15 12.94 -10.68
C LEU A 141 15.24 12.54 -9.68
N GLY A 142 14.84 11.81 -8.65
CA GLY A 142 15.73 11.15 -7.70
C GLY A 142 15.59 9.64 -7.80
N GLU A 143 16.43 8.94 -7.04
CA GLU A 143 16.40 7.49 -6.91
C GLU A 143 16.16 7.14 -5.44
N THR A 144 15.34 6.14 -5.19
CA THR A 144 15.14 5.56 -3.85
C THR A 144 15.50 4.09 -3.91
N VAL A 145 16.39 3.66 -3.00
CA VAL A 145 16.81 2.27 -2.90
C VAL A 145 15.73 1.51 -2.14
N VAL A 146 15.22 0.43 -2.74
CA VAL A 146 14.24 -0.48 -2.12
C VAL A 146 14.97 -1.70 -1.57
N PHE A 147 15.97 -2.17 -2.30
CA PHE A 147 16.88 -3.22 -1.85
C PHE A 147 18.29 -2.91 -2.34
N GLY A 148 19.28 -3.05 -1.47
CA GLY A 148 20.67 -2.87 -1.87
C GLY A 148 21.65 -3.47 -0.89
N LYS A 149 22.82 -3.83 -1.41
CA LYS A 149 23.94 -4.37 -0.65
C LYS A 149 25.16 -3.49 -0.87
N PHE A 150 25.80 -3.10 0.21
CA PHE A 150 26.86 -2.10 0.17
C PHE A 150 28.03 -2.49 1.08
N LEU A 151 29.23 -2.16 0.65
CA LEU A 151 30.39 -2.03 1.52
C LEU A 151 30.39 -0.63 2.10
N TYR A 152 30.32 -0.54 3.42
CA TYR A 152 30.25 0.70 4.16
C TYR A 152 31.52 0.88 4.97
N GLN A 153 32.20 2.02 4.79
CA GLN A 153 33.43 2.32 5.51
C GLN A 153 33.26 3.60 6.33
N TRP A 154 33.52 3.50 7.63
CA TRP A 154 33.41 4.63 8.55
C TRP A 154 34.47 4.52 9.66
N GLU A 155 35.20 5.60 9.90
CA GLU A 155 36.26 5.68 10.94
C GLU A 155 37.30 4.54 10.87
N GLY A 156 37.58 4.03 9.65
CA GLY A 156 38.54 2.94 9.42
C GLY A 156 37.98 1.53 9.60
N GLU A 157 36.71 1.39 9.98
CA GLU A 157 36.01 0.11 10.08
C GLU A 157 35.16 -0.16 8.83
N GLU A 158 35.02 -1.45 8.49
CA GLU A 158 34.25 -1.90 7.33
C GLU A 158 33.03 -2.73 7.74
N PHE A 159 31.90 -2.46 7.11
CA PHE A 159 30.63 -3.13 7.36
C PHE A 159 29.99 -3.57 6.05
N ILE A 160 29.32 -4.72 6.07
CA ILE A 160 28.42 -5.13 4.99
C ILE A 160 27.03 -4.65 5.37
N VAL A 161 26.52 -3.66 4.64
CA VAL A 161 25.21 -3.07 4.90
C VAL A 161 24.22 -3.56 3.87
N TYR A 162 23.09 -4.06 4.35
CA TYR A 162 21.93 -4.38 3.53
C TYR A 162 20.84 -3.36 3.84
N LEU A 163 20.36 -2.65 2.80
CA LEU A 163 19.11 -1.89 2.87
C LEU A 163 18.01 -2.79 2.33
N VAL A 164 16.96 -2.98 3.13
CA VAL A 164 15.82 -3.82 2.77
C VAL A 164 14.55 -3.08 3.16
N ASP A 165 13.71 -2.77 2.17
CA ASP A 165 12.36 -2.30 2.43
C ASP A 165 11.47 -3.48 2.85
N GLY A 166 10.96 -3.41 4.09
CA GLY A 166 10.16 -4.45 4.72
C GLY A 166 8.89 -3.86 5.34
N ARG A 167 7.75 -4.53 5.17
CA ARG A 167 6.45 -4.10 5.72
C ARG A 167 6.25 -4.54 7.19
N ASP A 168 7.29 -4.37 8.00
CA ASP A 168 7.32 -4.82 9.40
C ASP A 168 6.92 -3.73 10.41
N GLY A 169 6.64 -2.51 9.92
CA GLY A 169 6.28 -1.35 10.73
C GLY A 169 4.86 -1.34 11.31
N SER A 170 4.65 -0.39 12.23
CA SER A 170 3.42 -0.20 13.00
C SER A 170 2.28 0.49 12.24
N GLU A 171 2.56 1.12 11.10
CA GLU A 171 1.53 1.80 10.31
C GLU A 171 0.80 0.83 9.36
N PRO A 172 -0.55 0.76 9.42
CA PRO A 172 -1.32 -0.21 8.64
C PRO A 172 -1.37 0.09 7.14
N TYR A 173 -1.03 1.31 6.69
CA TYR A 173 -1.07 1.71 5.28
C TYR A 173 0.01 2.75 4.99
N PRO A 174 0.94 2.52 4.05
CA PRO A 174 1.59 3.63 3.37
C PRO A 174 0.57 4.30 2.47
N GLU A 175 0.70 5.61 2.25
CA GLU A 175 0.09 6.24 1.09
C GLU A 175 0.50 5.45 -0.15
N VAL A 176 -0.48 4.86 -0.82
CA VAL A 176 -0.29 4.21 -2.12
C VAL A 176 0.14 5.31 -3.09
N LYS A 177 1.43 5.38 -3.38
CA LYS A 177 1.95 6.21 -4.47
C LYS A 177 1.92 5.36 -5.75
N ASN A 178 0.81 5.46 -6.47
CA ASN A 178 0.76 5.08 -7.89
C ASN A 178 1.19 6.27 -8.76
#